data_AF-Q9LB02-F1
#
_entry.id   AF-Q9LB02-F1
#
_cell.length_a   1.000
_cell.length_b   1.000
_cell.length_c   1.000
_cell.angle_alpha   90.00
_cell.angle_beta   90.00
_cell.angle_gamma   90.00
#
_symmetry.space_group_name_H-M   'P 1'
#
loop_
_entity.id
_entity.type
_entity.pdbx_description
1 polymer ?
#
loop_
_entity_poly.entity_id
_entity_poly.type
_entity_poly.pdbx_seq_one_letter_code
_entity_poly.pdbx_strand_id
1 'polypeptide(L)'
;ASSAGDVYVVTDNLSSHNSKSPREWLEDHPRIRHVFIPVGACRLDLQEGSWRIFRKTALAGQSFAGPPETDQGTCLATTQLNTRARPWIRGGPSPPNRHLRRRYVYTVRAIEHQVVS
;
A
#
# COMPACT_ATOMS: atom_id res chain seq x y z
N ALA A 1 -21.24 8.58 -4.07
CA ALA A 1 -21.98 8.49 -2.80
C ALA A 1 -21.04 7.89 -1.75
N SER A 2 -20.83 8.58 -0.62
CA SER A 2 -20.07 8.00 0.48
C SER A 2 -20.92 6.90 1.11
N SER A 3 -20.40 5.68 1.20
CA SER A 3 -21.12 4.55 1.80
C SER A 3 -21.45 4.87 3.26
N ALA A 4 -22.69 4.70 3.68
CA ALA A 4 -23.16 5.01 5.03
C ALA A 4 -22.57 4.10 6.15
N GLY A 5 -21.61 3.22 5.84
CA GLY A 5 -21.02 2.28 6.80
C GLY A 5 -19.82 2.81 7.58
N ASP A 6 -19.26 1.92 8.39
CA ASP A 6 -18.03 2.13 9.17
C ASP A 6 -16.82 2.35 8.24
N VAL A 7 -15.94 3.25 8.66
CA VAL A 7 -14.68 3.59 8.00
C VAL A 7 -13.54 3.08 8.85
N TYR A 8 -12.76 2.14 8.33
CA TYR A 8 -11.59 1.63 9.04
C TYR A 8 -10.34 2.38 8.59
N VAL A 9 -9.69 3.05 9.54
CA VAL A 9 -8.40 3.71 9.35
C VAL A 9 -7.34 2.77 9.93
N VAL A 10 -6.44 2.28 9.09
CA VAL A 10 -5.37 1.36 9.47
C VAL A 10 -4.05 2.10 9.44
N THR A 11 -3.32 2.13 10.55
CA THR A 11 -2.02 2.83 10.64
C THR A 11 -0.98 2.00 11.40
N ASP A 12 0.29 2.38 11.30
CA ASP A 12 1.31 1.96 12.26
C ASP A 12 0.98 2.38 13.70
N ASN A 13 1.68 1.78 14.65
CA ASN A 13 1.49 2.01 16.08
C ASN A 13 2.36 3.15 16.63
N LEU A 14 2.72 4.13 15.78
CA LEU A 14 3.47 5.31 16.20
C LEU A 14 2.74 6.02 17.34
N SER A 15 3.49 6.47 18.36
CA SER A 15 2.92 7.05 19.58
C SER A 15 2.02 8.27 19.32
N SER A 16 2.29 9.02 18.25
CA SER A 16 1.46 10.15 17.82
C SER A 16 0.05 9.72 17.40
N HIS A 17 -0.10 8.57 16.75
CA HIS A 17 -1.39 8.02 16.32
C HIS A 17 -2.26 7.56 17.49
N ASN A 18 -1.64 7.24 18.63
CA ASN A 18 -2.32 6.80 19.85
C ASN A 18 -2.23 7.85 20.97
N SER A 19 -2.01 9.12 20.61
CA SER A 19 -1.95 10.22 21.57
C SER A 19 -3.36 10.67 21.99
N LYS A 20 -3.45 11.58 22.97
CA LYS A 20 -4.72 12.07 23.51
C LYS A 20 -5.60 12.73 22.44
N SER A 21 -5.01 13.61 21.63
CA SER A 21 -5.76 14.41 20.65
C SER A 21 -6.49 13.57 19.59
N PRO A 22 -5.86 12.58 18.91
CA PRO A 22 -6.57 11.69 18.00
C PRO A 22 -7.66 10.86 18.69
N ARG A 23 -7.45 10.42 19.93
CA ARG A 23 -8.47 9.65 20.66
C ARG A 23 -9.71 10.47 20.97
N GLU A 24 -9.54 11.68 21.50
CA GLU A 24 -10.65 12.61 21.77
C GLU A 24 -11.37 12.96 20.46
N TRP A 25 -10.63 13.20 19.37
CA TRP A 25 -11.24 13.44 18.06
C TRP A 25 -12.08 12.26 17.57
N LEU A 26 -11.65 11.01 17.81
CA LEU A 26 -12.40 9.81 17.41
C LEU A 26 -13.72 9.63 18.18
N GLU A 27 -13.85 10.17 19.39
CA GLU A 27 -15.10 10.14 20.16
C GLU A 27 -16.24 10.87 19.42
N ASP A 28 -15.90 11.99 18.76
CA ASP A 28 -16.83 12.77 17.93
C ASP A 28 -17.10 12.14 16.54
N HIS A 29 -16.36 11.08 16.17
CA HIS A 29 -16.42 10.45 14.85
C HIS A 29 -16.72 8.95 14.93
N PRO A 30 -17.91 8.54 15.41
CA PRO A 30 -18.22 7.15 15.78
C PRO A 30 -18.18 6.16 14.61
N ARG A 31 -18.24 6.65 13.37
CA ARG A 31 -18.10 5.84 12.15
C ARG A 31 -16.66 5.43 11.88
N ILE A 32 -15.68 6.13 12.44
CA ILE A 32 -14.26 5.90 12.18
C ILE A 32 -13.73 4.91 13.22
N ARG A 33 -13.24 3.76 12.73
CA ARG A 33 -12.60 2.72 13.52
C ARG A 33 -11.11 2.77 13.25
N HIS A 34 -10.32 3.19 14.24
CA HIS A 34 -8.87 3.22 14.12
C HIS A 34 -8.27 1.89 14.56
N VAL A 35 -7.44 1.29 13.71
CA VAL A 35 -6.82 -0.02 13.92
C VAL A 35 -5.32 0.08 13.68
N PHE A 36 -4.54 -0.45 14.61
CA PHE A 36 -3.08 -0.49 14.51
C PHE A 36 -2.61 -1.80 13.87
N ILE A 37 -1.65 -1.71 12.94
CA ILE A 37 -0.89 -2.89 12.50
C ILE A 37 0.05 -3.36 13.62
N PRO A 38 0.37 -4.66 13.71
CA PRO A 38 1.34 -5.17 14.67
C PRO A 38 2.73 -4.54 14.50
N VAL A 39 3.48 -4.49 15.61
CA VAL A 39 4.89 -4.06 15.61
C VAL A 39 5.70 -4.90 14.61
N GLY A 40 6.54 -4.24 13.81
CA GLY A 40 7.40 -4.92 12.83
C GLY A 40 6.69 -5.44 11.59
N ALA A 41 5.40 -5.10 11.40
CA ALA A 41 4.60 -5.55 10.27
C ALA A 41 4.40 -4.47 9.17
N CYS A 42 5.38 -3.59 8.93
CA CYS A 42 5.28 -2.49 7.95
C CYS A 42 4.87 -2.96 6.54
N ARG A 43 5.18 -4.21 6.17
CA ARG A 43 4.74 -4.84 4.91
C ARG A 43 3.22 -4.95 4.74
N LEU A 44 2.46 -4.82 5.82
CA LEU A 44 1.00 -4.80 5.82
C LEU A 44 0.44 -3.37 5.69
N ASP A 45 1.29 -2.34 5.82
CA ASP A 45 0.89 -0.95 5.64
C ASP A 45 0.83 -0.59 4.15
N LEU A 46 -0.36 -0.25 3.68
CA LEU A 46 -0.57 0.21 2.31
C LEU A 46 0.10 1.56 2.05
N GLN A 47 0.36 2.34 3.11
CA GLN A 47 1.06 3.62 3.00
C GLN A 47 2.48 3.43 2.46
N GLU A 48 3.21 2.39 2.89
CA GLU A 48 4.55 2.06 2.39
C GLU A 48 4.55 1.78 0.88
N GLY A 49 3.55 1.03 0.41
CA GLY A 49 3.34 0.78 -1.01
C GLY A 49 3.06 2.07 -1.78
N SER A 50 2.22 2.95 -1.22
CA SER A 50 1.91 4.26 -1.79
C SER A 50 3.15 5.15 -1.89
N TRP A 51 3.98 5.20 -0.84
CA TRP A 51 5.25 5.93 -0.85
C TRP A 51 6.22 5.43 -1.92
N ARG A 52 6.31 4.11 -2.12
CA ARG A 52 7.15 3.55 -3.19
C ARG A 52 6.69 4.01 -4.58
N ILE A 53 5.39 4.00 -4.84
CA ILE A 53 4.83 4.46 -6.12
C ILE A 53 5.08 5.97 -6.28
N PHE A 54 4.71 6.75 -5.27
CA PHE A 54 4.84 8.20 -5.26
C PHE A 54 6.27 8.65 -5.53
N ARG A 55 7.27 8.10 -4.81
CA ARG A 55 8.68 8.45 -5.04
C ARG A 55 9.13 8.18 -6.47
N LYS A 56 8.69 7.05 -7.05
CA LYS A 56 9.00 6.71 -8.43
C LYS A 56 8.35 7.66 -9.43
N THR A 57 7.14 8.15 -9.16
CA THR A 57 6.38 8.97 -10.12
C THR A 57 6.61 10.47 -9.94
N ALA A 58 6.86 10.92 -8.72
CA ALA A 58 6.90 12.34 -8.35
C ALA A 58 8.31 12.87 -8.15
N LEU A 59 9.21 12.06 -7.59
CA LEU A 59 10.52 12.55 -7.11
C LEU A 59 11.70 12.05 -7.95
N ALA A 60 11.58 10.87 -8.56
CA ALA A 60 12.68 10.26 -9.31
C ALA A 60 13.09 11.15 -10.51
N GLY A 61 14.35 11.57 -10.52
CA GLY A 61 14.93 12.42 -11.58
C GLY A 61 14.46 13.88 -11.55
N GLN A 62 13.74 14.30 -10.51
CA GLN A 62 13.35 15.70 -10.31
C GLN A 62 14.33 16.40 -9.36
N SER A 63 14.55 17.70 -9.58
CA SER A 63 15.24 18.59 -8.64
C SER A 63 14.24 19.65 -8.20
N PHE A 64 14.19 19.92 -6.91
CA PHE A 64 13.29 20.91 -6.33
C PHE A 64 14.13 22.00 -5.66
N ALA A 65 13.85 23.26 -5.98
CA ALA A 65 14.52 24.43 -5.44
C ALA A 65 13.96 24.87 -4.08
N GLY A 66 12.85 24.26 -3.62
CA GLY A 66 12.29 24.55 -2.31
C GLY A 66 10.93 23.91 -2.02
N PRO A 67 10.33 24.24 -0.87
CA PRO A 67 9.03 23.69 -0.46
C PRO A 67 7.90 23.88 -1.47
N PRO A 68 7.71 25.06 -2.11
CA PRO A 68 6.62 25.24 -3.07
C PRO A 68 6.69 24.31 -4.28
N GLU A 69 7.89 24.02 -4.79
CA GLU A 69 8.08 23.11 -5.91
C GLU A 69 7.85 21.65 -5.48
N THR A 70 8.18 21.31 -4.23
CA THR A 70 7.87 19.99 -3.66
C THR A 70 6.35 19.80 -3.53
N ASP A 71 5.64 20.82 -3.07
CA ASP A 71 4.17 20.81 -2.97
C ASP A 71 3.54 20.67 -4.36
N GLN A 72 4.00 21.45 -5.32
CA GLN A 72 3.51 21.37 -6.70
C GLN A 72 3.77 19.99 -7.32
N GLY A 73 4.98 19.44 -7.18
CA GLY A 73 5.33 18.11 -7.66
C GLY A 73 4.47 17.02 -7.00
N THR A 74 4.23 17.15 -5.70
CA THR A 74 3.36 16.26 -4.92
C THR A 74 1.91 16.30 -5.41
N CYS A 75 1.35 17.49 -5.56
CA CYS A 75 -0.01 17.70 -6.05
C CYS A 75 -0.20 17.14 -7.46
N LEU A 76 0.75 17.42 -8.37
CA LEU A 76 0.69 16.95 -9.75
C LEU A 76 0.75 15.41 -9.81
N ALA A 77 1.71 14.79 -9.13
CA ALA A 77 1.85 13.34 -9.15
C ALA A 77 0.64 12.63 -8.51
N THR A 78 0.14 13.17 -7.39
CA THR A 78 -1.06 12.63 -6.72
C THR A 78 -2.28 12.72 -7.64
N THR A 79 -2.47 13.87 -8.31
CA THR A 79 -3.55 14.07 -9.28
C THR A 79 -3.45 13.06 -10.43
N GLN A 80 -2.26 12.86 -11.00
CA GLN A 80 -2.03 11.91 -12.08
C GLN A 80 -2.29 10.45 -11.64
N LEU A 81 -1.86 10.08 -10.44
CA LEU A 81 -2.11 8.76 -9.88
C LEU A 81 -3.61 8.52 -9.66
N ASN A 82 -4.32 9.49 -9.07
CA ASN A 82 -5.76 9.39 -8.83
C ASN A 82 -6.57 9.35 -10.13
N THR A 83 -6.18 10.13 -11.14
CA THR A 83 -6.83 10.12 -12.46
C THR A 83 -6.73 8.76 -13.16
N ARG A 84 -5.66 8.01 -12.88
CA ARG A 84 -5.42 6.68 -13.45
C ARG A 84 -5.78 5.53 -12.50
N ALA A 85 -6.30 5.85 -11.31
CA ALA A 85 -6.55 4.85 -10.29
C ALA A 85 -7.62 3.86 -10.75
N ARG A 86 -7.31 2.57 -10.62
CA ARG A 86 -8.25 1.47 -10.83
C ARG A 86 -8.42 0.74 -9.51
N PRO A 87 -9.23 1.31 -8.58
CA PRO A 87 -9.36 0.76 -7.25
C PRO A 87 -9.87 -0.67 -7.34
N TRP A 88 -9.27 -1.56 -6.54
CA TRP A 88 -9.80 -2.90 -6.36
C TRP A 88 -11.09 -2.79 -5.56
N ILE A 89 -12.18 -3.31 -6.13
CA ILE A 89 -13.50 -3.32 -5.49
C ILE A 89 -13.67 -4.67 -4.81
N ARG A 90 -13.87 -4.67 -3.49
CA ARG A 90 -14.24 -5.88 -2.74
C ARG A 90 -15.55 -6.43 -3.30
N GLY A 91 -15.56 -7.70 -3.71
CA GLY A 91 -16.72 -8.33 -4.36
C GLY A 91 -16.91 -7.95 -5.83
N GLY A 92 -15.93 -7.24 -6.43
CA GLY A 92 -15.90 -7.03 -7.88
C GLY A 92 -15.74 -8.36 -8.64
N PRO A 93 -16.06 -8.38 -9.94
CA PRO A 93 -15.89 -9.57 -10.76
C PRO A 93 -14.44 -10.04 -10.70
N SER A 94 -14.24 -11.35 -10.62
CA SER A 94 -12.90 -11.94 -10.67
C SER A 94 -12.13 -11.35 -11.85
N PRO A 95 -10.89 -10.87 -11.65
CA PRO A 95 -10.07 -10.43 -12.75
C PRO A 95 -10.05 -11.51 -13.84
N PRO A 96 -10.14 -11.15 -15.13
CA PRO A 96 -10.06 -12.14 -16.20
C PRO A 96 -8.78 -12.95 -15.99
N ASN A 97 -8.90 -14.27 -16.05
CA ASN A 97 -7.79 -15.19 -15.86
C ASN A 97 -6.61 -14.70 -16.70
N ARG A 98 -5.57 -14.21 -16.05
CA ARG A 98 -4.33 -13.87 -16.74
C ARG A 98 -3.74 -15.19 -17.20
N HIS A 99 -3.79 -15.46 -18.50
CA HIS A 99 -2.97 -16.51 -19.08
C HIS A 99 -1.52 -16.19 -18.74
N LEU A 100 -0.92 -16.99 -17.85
CA LEU A 100 0.49 -16.88 -17.51
C LEU A 100 1.28 -17.04 -18.82
N ARG A 101 1.94 -15.96 -19.28
CA ARG A 101 2.68 -15.98 -20.56
C ARG A 101 3.85 -16.98 -20.54
N ARG A 102 4.26 -17.46 -19.37
CA ARG A 102 5.37 -18.41 -19.20
C ARG A 102 4.98 -19.47 -18.19
N ARG A 103 5.05 -20.74 -18.61
CA ARG A 103 4.93 -21.92 -17.76
C ARG A 103 6.34 -22.28 -17.30
N TYR A 104 6.63 -22.10 -16.02
CA TYR A 104 7.88 -22.59 -15.43
C TYR A 104 7.69 -24.08 -15.11
N VAL A 105 8.54 -24.93 -15.68
CA VAL A 105 8.60 -26.35 -15.36
C VAL A 105 9.82 -26.56 -14.48
N TYR A 106 9.59 -26.96 -13.23
CA TYR A 106 10.66 -27.38 -12.34
C TYR A 106 10.96 -28.85 -12.62
N THR A 107 12.22 -29.16 -12.95
CA THR A 107 12.67 -30.54 -13.13
C THR A 107 13.48 -30.91 -11.90
N VAL A 108 13.03 -31.90 -11.14
CA VAL A 108 13.81 -32.46 -10.03
C VAL A 108 14.84 -33.41 -10.64
N ARG A 109 16.13 -33.09 -10.49
CA ARG A 109 17.19 -34.07 -10.73
C ARG A 109 17.42 -34.83 -9.43
N ALA A 110 17.16 -36.14 -9.45
CA ALA A 110 17.68 -37.02 -8.41
C ALA A 110 19.21 -37.02 -8.52
N ILE A 111 19.89 -36.75 -7.41
CA ILE A 111 21.32 -37.02 -7.27
C ILE A 111 21.39 -38.47 -6.79
N GLU A 112 21.78 -39.39 -7.68
CA GLU A 112 22.18 -40.73 -7.25
C GLU A 112 23.49 -40.61 -6.49
N HIS A 113 23.44 -40.89 -5.19
CA HIS A 113 24.64 -41.12 -4.40
C HIS A 113 25.14 -42.53 -4.73
N GLN A 114 26.23 -42.63 -5.48
CA GLN A 114 26.96 -43.89 -5.59
C GLN A 114 27.54 -44.23 -4.21
N VAL A 115 27.03 -45.30 -3.60
CA VAL A 115 27.68 -45.97 -2.49
C VAL A 115 28.86 -46.74 -3.08
N VAL A 116 30.07 -46.24 -2.85
CA VAL A 116 31.30 -46.97 -3.14
C VAL A 116 31.43 -48.07 -2.08
N SER A 117 31.55 -49.32 -2.54
CA SER A 117 31.72 -50.53 -1.70
C SER A 117 33.12 -50.63 -1.11
#